data_AF-A0A8C5X7U6-F1
#
_entry.id   AF-A0A8C5X7U6-F1
#
_cell.length_a   1.000
_cell.length_b   1.000
_cell.length_c   1.000
_cell.angle_alpha   90.00
_cell.angle_beta   90.00
_cell.angle_gamma   90.00
#
_symmetry.space_group_name_H-M   'P 1'
#
loop_
_entity.id
_entity.type
_entity.pdbx_description
1 polymer ?
#
loop_
_entity_poly.entity_id
_entity_poly.type
_entity_poly.pdbx_seq_one_letter_code
_entity_poly.pdbx_strand_id
1 'polypeptide(L)'
;MALSRAERCLALLLRCCRAPVSRCLRCCAAARRPAVPLRVPPPPRRALLLHPRDASRRVTCIEVVEAYVERIKEVNPLINAVVKDRFEEALQEARQVDKLLSEGPGDDYLEEKFPLLGVPITVKEAFSLYGMPNTSGLVNRRNVIASSDATVVSRLKQAGAIPLGVTNCSELCMWYESSNRVYGRTNNPYDLQRIVGGSSGGEGSVLAAACSVIGVGSDIGGSIRMPAFFNGVFGHKPTTGVVPNDGQFPDAHGVRTSYLCTGPMCRYAEDLEPVLRIMAGSGVSKLKLNEKVSLEKIKFHCMDHDGGSVFVSPVDKEILQAQKKVVEHLESDLGVRVQRVALHKMKYSFQIWSAMMSSKDSEGQEAQRFTDLLGDHGKPVWPLWELMKWLVGMSSHTLPAIGNAGREKLVNLNLSGKAKLVSMGKSLQEEMEALLGPDGVLLYPSHPTIAPKHHSPICMPFNFAYTAIFNVLGLPVTQCPLGLGSEGLPLGIQLVAAAYNDHLTLAVARYLEKAFGGWVLPGKV
;
A
#
# COMPACT_ATOMS: atom_id res chain seq x y z
N MET A 1 27.18 12.37 6.91
CA MET A 1 26.88 13.80 6.74
C MET A 1 26.28 14.28 8.06
N ALA A 2 26.77 15.36 8.65
CA ALA A 2 26.17 15.90 9.86
C ALA A 2 24.84 16.58 9.52
N LEU A 3 23.80 16.38 10.35
CA LEU A 3 22.52 17.08 10.21
C LEU A 3 22.75 18.60 10.22
N SER A 4 22.00 19.35 9.44
CA SER A 4 21.94 20.81 9.54
C SER A 4 21.34 21.24 10.89
N ARG A 5 21.55 22.51 11.29
CA ARG A 5 20.92 23.07 12.50
C ARG A 5 19.39 23.01 12.40
N ALA A 6 18.82 23.32 11.23
CA ALA A 6 17.38 23.25 10.99
C ALA A 6 16.83 21.84 11.14
N GLU A 7 17.52 20.83 10.61
CA GLU A 7 17.15 19.42 10.74
C GLU A 7 17.19 18.92 12.18
N ARG A 8 18.20 19.33 12.96
CA ARG A 8 18.27 19.02 14.40
C ARG A 8 17.11 19.66 15.16
N CYS A 9 16.80 20.93 14.90
CA CYS A 9 15.66 21.60 15.52
C CYS A 9 14.34 20.94 15.15
N LEU A 10 14.13 20.58 13.88
CA LEU A 10 12.94 19.87 13.43
C LEU A 10 12.79 18.50 14.10
N ALA A 11 13.88 17.71 14.17
CA ALA A 11 13.87 16.42 14.84
C ALA A 11 13.55 16.56 16.34
N LEU A 12 14.07 17.59 17.01
CA LEU A 12 13.72 17.91 18.40
C LEU A 12 12.24 18.29 18.54
N LEU A 13 11.74 19.18 17.68
CA LEU A 13 10.34 19.62 17.69
C LEU A 13 9.38 18.45 17.50
N LEU A 14 9.62 17.57 16.53
CA LEU A 14 8.79 16.38 16.31
C LEU A 14 8.77 15.46 17.54
N ARG A 15 9.91 15.29 18.23
CA ARG A 15 10.01 14.51 19.47
C ARG A 15 9.30 15.18 20.63
N CYS A 16 9.49 16.48 20.83
CA CYS A 16 8.88 17.25 21.91
C CYS A 16 7.36 17.39 21.74
N CYS A 17 6.86 17.54 20.51
CA CYS A 17 5.43 17.65 20.21
C CYS A 17 4.69 16.30 20.30
N ARG A 18 5.39 15.17 20.32
CA ARG A 18 4.77 13.84 20.37
C ARG A 18 3.88 13.64 21.61
N ALA A 19 4.37 13.99 22.79
CA ALA A 19 3.64 13.78 24.04
C ALA A 19 2.47 14.78 24.24
N PRO A 20 2.63 16.11 24.03
CA PRO A 20 1.54 17.08 24.15
C PRO A 20 0.42 16.86 23.13
N VAL A 21 0.77 16.63 21.85
CA VAL A 21 -0.23 16.39 20.79
C VAL A 21 -0.96 15.07 21.05
N SER A 22 -0.25 14.02 21.46
CA SER A 22 -0.88 12.76 21.86
C SER A 22 -1.84 12.92 23.05
N ARG A 23 -1.52 13.81 24.01
CA ARG A 23 -2.36 14.08 25.18
C ARG A 23 -3.60 14.91 24.81
N CYS A 24 -3.45 15.96 23.99
CA CYS A 24 -4.57 16.75 23.49
C CYS A 24 -5.53 15.91 22.62
N LEU A 25 -5.00 15.09 21.71
CA LEU A 25 -5.82 14.18 20.89
C LEU A 25 -6.61 13.18 21.75
N ARG A 26 -6.02 12.67 22.85
CA ARG A 26 -6.72 11.81 23.82
C ARG A 26 -7.81 12.55 24.56
N CYS A 27 -7.56 13.78 25.01
CA CYS A 27 -8.56 14.59 25.72
C CYS A 27 -9.76 14.95 24.82
N CYS A 28 -9.52 15.32 23.55
CA CYS A 28 -10.60 15.60 22.60
C CYS A 28 -11.39 14.34 22.20
N ALA A 29 -10.76 13.16 22.20
CA ALA A 29 -11.43 11.89 21.92
C ALA A 29 -12.24 11.33 23.10
N ALA A 30 -12.01 11.81 24.32
CA ALA A 30 -12.69 11.37 25.54
C ALA A 30 -14.10 11.98 25.75
N ALA A 31 -14.52 12.91 24.88
CA ALA A 31 -15.88 13.44 24.92
C ALA A 31 -16.87 12.43 24.31
N ARG A 32 -17.62 11.74 25.19
CA ARG A 32 -18.81 10.90 24.96
C ARG A 32 -18.89 10.23 23.58
N ARG A 33 -18.39 9.00 23.48
CA ARG A 33 -18.66 8.13 22.33
C ARG A 33 -19.72 7.08 22.70
N PRO A 34 -20.66 6.76 21.78
CA PRO A 34 -21.46 5.53 21.91
C PRO A 34 -20.53 4.31 21.94
N ALA A 35 -21.03 3.18 22.46
CA ALA A 35 -20.32 1.91 22.53
C ALA A 35 -20.11 1.30 21.13
N VAL A 36 -19.27 1.93 20.31
CA VAL A 36 -18.84 1.39 19.02
C VAL A 36 -17.85 0.26 19.31
N PRO A 37 -18.03 -0.95 18.72
CA PRO A 37 -17.11 -2.05 18.95
C PRO A 37 -15.69 -1.64 18.54
N LEU A 38 -14.68 -2.07 19.30
CA LEU A 38 -13.28 -1.75 18.98
C LEU A 38 -12.81 -2.44 17.70
N ARG A 39 -13.45 -3.55 17.30
CA ARG A 39 -13.08 -4.38 16.14
C ARG A 39 -14.31 -4.68 15.29
N VAL A 40 -14.11 -5.02 14.04
CA VAL A 40 -15.22 -5.50 13.18
C VAL A 40 -15.63 -6.92 13.60
N PRO A 41 -16.93 -7.27 13.52
CA PRO A 41 -17.39 -8.63 13.82
C PRO A 41 -16.85 -9.63 12.79
N PRO A 42 -16.63 -10.91 13.14
CA PRO A 42 -16.32 -11.94 12.15
C PRO A 42 -17.53 -12.17 11.21
N PRO A 43 -17.31 -12.59 9.95
CA PRO A 43 -18.38 -12.78 9.00
C PRO A 43 -19.29 -13.95 9.37
N PRO A 44 -20.62 -13.82 9.20
CA PRO A 44 -21.57 -14.89 9.49
C PRO A 44 -21.45 -16.08 8.52
N ARG A 45 -21.09 -15.82 7.25
CA ARG A 45 -20.94 -16.84 6.19
C ARG A 45 -19.48 -17.07 5.81
N ARG A 46 -18.65 -17.47 6.78
CA ARG A 46 -17.20 -17.63 6.58
C ARG A 46 -16.85 -18.56 5.41
N ALA A 47 -17.67 -19.57 5.13
CA ALA A 47 -17.44 -20.54 4.05
C ALA A 47 -17.51 -19.94 2.63
N LEU A 48 -18.26 -18.85 2.44
CA LEU A 48 -18.44 -18.18 1.14
C LEU A 48 -17.43 -17.06 0.89
N LEU A 49 -16.73 -16.62 1.94
CA LEU A 49 -15.66 -15.61 1.86
C LEU A 49 -14.26 -16.22 1.79
N LEU A 50 -14.17 -17.54 1.52
CA LEU A 50 -12.92 -18.25 1.25
C LEU A 50 -12.50 -18.07 -0.22
N HIS A 51 -11.34 -18.60 -0.58
CA HIS A 51 -10.75 -18.42 -1.90
C HIS A 51 -11.69 -18.96 -3.01
N PRO A 52 -12.06 -18.17 -4.05
CA PRO A 52 -13.05 -18.56 -5.05
C PRO A 52 -12.70 -19.81 -5.87
N ARG A 53 -11.41 -20.19 -5.92
CA ARG A 53 -10.94 -21.39 -6.65
C ARG A 53 -10.93 -22.69 -5.84
N ASP A 54 -11.53 -22.70 -4.65
CA ASP A 54 -11.65 -23.93 -3.86
C ASP A 54 -12.74 -24.84 -4.48
N ALA A 55 -12.34 -25.59 -5.52
CA ALA A 55 -13.18 -26.47 -6.36
C ALA A 55 -13.91 -27.60 -5.60
N SER A 56 -13.64 -27.73 -4.30
CA SER A 56 -14.28 -28.69 -3.41
C SER A 56 -15.75 -28.35 -3.08
N ARG A 57 -16.27 -27.19 -3.52
CA ARG A 57 -17.64 -26.73 -3.19
C ARG A 57 -18.47 -26.36 -4.41
N ARG A 58 -19.67 -26.93 -4.48
CA ARG A 58 -20.76 -26.54 -5.39
C ARG A 58 -21.38 -25.23 -4.90
N VAL A 59 -20.76 -24.09 -5.19
CA VAL A 59 -21.32 -22.75 -4.96
C VAL A 59 -21.34 -21.98 -6.28
N THR A 60 -22.37 -21.17 -6.49
CA THR A 60 -22.48 -20.33 -7.70
C THR A 60 -21.69 -19.03 -7.54
N CYS A 61 -21.31 -18.41 -8.66
CA CYS A 61 -20.67 -17.10 -8.68
C CYS A 61 -21.54 -16.04 -8.01
N ILE A 62 -22.87 -16.07 -8.23
CA ILE A 62 -23.79 -15.15 -7.58
C ILE A 62 -23.75 -15.29 -6.05
N GLU A 63 -23.74 -16.52 -5.52
CA GLU A 63 -23.66 -16.77 -4.06
C GLU A 63 -22.36 -16.22 -3.46
N VAL A 64 -21.25 -16.36 -4.18
CA VAL A 64 -19.95 -15.81 -3.77
C VAL A 64 -20.01 -14.28 -3.75
N VAL A 65 -20.42 -13.63 -4.84
CA VAL A 65 -20.48 -12.17 -4.92
C VAL A 65 -21.46 -11.59 -3.91
N GLU A 66 -22.64 -12.20 -3.73
CA GLU A 66 -23.61 -11.83 -2.69
C GLU A 66 -23.00 -11.86 -1.29
N ALA A 67 -22.20 -12.88 -0.97
CA ALA A 67 -21.53 -12.96 0.34
C ALA A 67 -20.57 -11.78 0.59
N TYR A 68 -19.80 -11.35 -0.42
CA TYR A 68 -18.94 -10.17 -0.30
C TYR A 68 -19.75 -8.87 -0.21
N VAL A 69 -20.83 -8.74 -0.97
CA VAL A 69 -21.73 -7.58 -0.90
C VAL A 69 -22.37 -7.46 0.49
N GLU A 70 -22.88 -8.56 1.05
CA GLU A 70 -23.42 -8.61 2.42
C GLU A 70 -22.36 -8.22 3.44
N ARG A 71 -21.13 -8.73 3.28
CA ARG A 71 -20.02 -8.41 4.16
C ARG A 71 -19.63 -6.93 4.12
N ILE A 72 -19.61 -6.32 2.92
CA ILE A 72 -19.36 -4.88 2.79
C ILE A 72 -20.48 -4.08 3.48
N LYS A 73 -21.75 -4.43 3.26
CA LYS A 73 -22.90 -3.75 3.89
C LYS A 73 -22.84 -3.81 5.42
N GLU A 74 -22.39 -4.94 5.97
CA GLU A 74 -22.22 -5.13 7.41
C GLU A 74 -21.07 -4.27 7.98
N VAL A 75 -19.90 -4.29 7.35
CA VAL A 75 -18.66 -3.77 7.96
C VAL A 75 -18.33 -2.33 7.55
N ASN A 76 -18.67 -1.93 6.33
CA ASN A 76 -18.28 -0.62 5.81
C ASN A 76 -18.77 0.56 6.64
N PRO A 77 -19.95 0.53 7.30
CA PRO A 77 -20.35 1.58 8.25
C PRO A 77 -19.37 1.80 9.41
N LEU A 78 -18.56 0.81 9.78
CA LEU A 78 -17.56 0.88 10.84
C LEU A 78 -16.19 1.38 10.33
N ILE A 79 -15.78 0.88 9.16
CA ILE A 79 -14.43 1.09 8.62
C ILE A 79 -14.35 2.24 7.60
N ASN A 80 -15.46 2.62 6.96
CA ASN A 80 -15.51 3.64 5.91
C ASN A 80 -14.41 3.47 4.85
N ALA A 81 -14.36 2.29 4.23
CA ALA A 81 -13.32 1.88 3.30
C ALA A 81 -13.81 1.83 1.84
N VAL A 82 -15.02 1.37 1.57
CA VAL A 82 -15.69 1.46 0.25
C VAL A 82 -16.42 2.80 0.19
N VAL A 83 -16.06 3.66 -0.74
CA VAL A 83 -16.63 5.02 -0.85
C VAL A 83 -17.76 5.11 -1.87
N LYS A 84 -17.76 4.19 -2.83
CA LYS A 84 -18.85 3.99 -3.78
C LYS A 84 -18.87 2.54 -4.25
N ASP A 85 -20.00 1.89 -4.07
CA ASP A 85 -20.26 0.55 -4.56
C ASP A 85 -20.86 0.53 -5.98
N ARG A 86 -20.82 -0.64 -6.61
CA ARG A 86 -21.51 -1.00 -7.86
C ARG A 86 -22.17 -2.38 -7.74
N PHE A 87 -22.83 -2.62 -6.60
CA PHE A 87 -23.30 -3.96 -6.26
C PHE A 87 -24.30 -4.53 -7.24
N GLU A 88 -25.19 -3.70 -7.78
CA GLU A 88 -26.20 -4.17 -8.73
C GLU A 88 -25.53 -4.68 -10.02
N GLU A 89 -24.58 -3.93 -10.56
CA GLU A 89 -23.80 -4.33 -11.73
C GLU A 89 -22.96 -5.58 -11.43
N ALA A 90 -22.33 -5.65 -10.25
CA ALA A 90 -21.54 -6.81 -9.84
C ALA A 90 -22.38 -8.10 -9.73
N LEU A 91 -23.61 -8.00 -9.21
CA LEU A 91 -24.54 -9.13 -9.13
C LEU A 91 -25.07 -9.55 -10.52
N GLN A 92 -25.26 -8.60 -11.42
CA GLN A 92 -25.61 -8.91 -12.81
C GLN A 92 -24.45 -9.60 -13.54
N GLU A 93 -23.22 -9.13 -13.36
CA GLU A 93 -22.00 -9.78 -13.88
C GLU A 93 -21.86 -11.20 -13.34
N ALA A 94 -22.11 -11.42 -12.05
CA ALA A 94 -22.07 -12.75 -11.44
C ALA A 94 -23.11 -13.72 -12.02
N ARG A 95 -24.35 -13.26 -12.26
CA ARG A 95 -25.39 -14.06 -12.95
C ARG A 95 -24.97 -14.44 -14.38
N GLN A 96 -24.26 -13.57 -15.09
CA GLN A 96 -23.74 -13.87 -16.42
C GLN A 96 -22.63 -14.93 -16.37
N VAL A 97 -21.78 -14.88 -15.34
CA VAL A 97 -20.75 -15.92 -15.10
C VAL A 97 -21.41 -17.27 -14.83
N ASP A 98 -22.44 -17.35 -13.98
CA ASP A 98 -23.16 -18.59 -13.72
C ASP A 98 -23.79 -19.18 -14.98
N LYS A 99 -24.40 -18.32 -15.81
CA LYS A 99 -24.93 -18.72 -17.11
C LYS A 99 -23.82 -19.29 -18.00
N LEU A 100 -22.68 -18.60 -18.10
CA LEU A 100 -21.52 -19.06 -18.87
C LEU A 100 -20.99 -20.40 -18.36
N LEU A 101 -20.92 -20.63 -17.04
CA LEU A 101 -20.48 -21.91 -16.47
C LEU A 101 -21.47 -23.04 -16.75
N SER A 102 -22.77 -22.75 -16.83
CA SER A 102 -23.80 -23.75 -17.11
C SER A 102 -23.95 -24.12 -18.59
N GLU A 103 -23.67 -23.17 -19.50
CA GLU A 103 -23.92 -23.30 -20.95
C GLU A 103 -22.63 -23.29 -21.81
N GLY A 104 -21.48 -23.01 -21.18
CA GLY A 104 -20.25 -22.62 -21.87
C GLY A 104 -19.27 -23.76 -22.20
N PRO A 105 -18.09 -23.39 -22.75
CA PRO A 105 -17.01 -24.34 -23.03
C PRO A 105 -16.46 -24.97 -21.75
N GLY A 106 -15.79 -26.12 -21.86
CA GLY A 106 -15.23 -26.83 -20.71
C GLY A 106 -14.25 -26.00 -19.87
N ASP A 107 -14.10 -26.40 -18.61
CA ASP A 107 -13.38 -25.66 -17.56
C ASP A 107 -11.97 -25.19 -17.97
N ASP A 108 -11.20 -26.02 -18.68
CA ASP A 108 -9.84 -25.70 -19.13
C ASP A 108 -9.79 -24.43 -20.00
N TYR A 109 -10.75 -24.25 -20.91
CA TYR A 109 -10.82 -23.07 -21.77
C TYR A 109 -11.14 -21.81 -20.95
N LEU A 110 -12.04 -21.95 -19.97
CA LEU A 110 -12.44 -20.85 -19.12
C LEU A 110 -11.30 -20.42 -18.19
N GLU A 111 -10.54 -21.35 -17.64
CA GLU A 111 -9.38 -21.03 -16.79
C GLU A 111 -8.26 -20.33 -17.58
N GLU A 112 -7.98 -20.78 -18.81
CA GLU A 112 -6.96 -20.15 -19.66
C GLU A 112 -7.37 -18.73 -20.07
N LYS A 113 -8.64 -18.54 -20.46
CA LYS A 113 -9.12 -17.26 -21.00
C LYS A 113 -9.50 -16.26 -19.91
N PHE A 114 -10.08 -16.75 -18.81
CA PHE A 114 -10.63 -15.95 -17.73
C PHE A 114 -10.08 -16.43 -16.37
N PRO A 115 -8.77 -16.23 -16.11
CA PRO A 115 -8.15 -16.73 -14.89
C PRO A 115 -8.75 -16.14 -13.60
N LEU A 116 -9.52 -15.06 -13.67
CA LEU A 116 -10.23 -14.47 -12.54
C LEU A 116 -11.75 -14.50 -12.72
N LEU A 117 -12.29 -15.43 -13.52
CA LEU A 117 -13.73 -15.56 -13.77
C LEU A 117 -14.53 -15.57 -12.46
N GLY A 118 -15.40 -14.57 -12.29
CA GLY A 118 -16.27 -14.45 -11.13
C GLY A 118 -15.57 -14.01 -9.84
N VAL A 119 -14.29 -13.67 -9.87
CA VAL A 119 -13.53 -13.29 -8.67
C VAL A 119 -13.86 -11.85 -8.26
N PRO A 120 -14.39 -11.61 -7.05
CA PRO A 120 -14.73 -10.26 -6.60
C PRO A 120 -13.48 -9.44 -6.24
N ILE A 121 -13.38 -8.22 -6.76
CA ILE A 121 -12.24 -7.33 -6.52
C ILE A 121 -12.68 -5.92 -6.10
N THR A 122 -11.75 -5.16 -5.55
CA THR A 122 -11.91 -3.72 -5.26
C THR A 122 -10.82 -2.90 -5.94
N VAL A 123 -11.12 -1.63 -6.21
CA VAL A 123 -10.22 -0.72 -6.90
C VAL A 123 -10.02 0.54 -6.07
N LYS A 124 -8.78 0.91 -5.79
CA LYS A 124 -8.49 2.19 -5.12
C LYS A 124 -9.08 3.34 -5.97
N GLU A 125 -9.81 4.25 -5.35
CA GLU A 125 -10.57 5.31 -6.05
C GLU A 125 -9.70 6.27 -6.88
N ALA A 126 -8.38 6.29 -6.62
CA ALA A 126 -7.40 6.96 -7.45
C ALA A 126 -7.31 6.40 -8.88
N PHE A 127 -7.72 5.16 -9.12
CA PHE A 127 -7.81 4.57 -10.46
C PHE A 127 -9.21 4.76 -11.05
N SER A 128 -9.26 5.09 -12.33
CA SER A 128 -10.49 5.14 -13.10
C SER A 128 -11.14 3.75 -13.18
N LEU A 129 -12.38 3.66 -12.73
CA LEU A 129 -13.28 2.54 -12.94
C LEU A 129 -14.55 3.13 -13.54
N TYR A 130 -14.95 2.68 -14.72
CA TYR A 130 -16.04 3.26 -15.49
C TYR A 130 -17.30 3.49 -14.65
N GLY A 131 -17.83 4.71 -14.68
CA GLY A 131 -19.02 5.12 -13.94
C GLY A 131 -18.80 5.40 -12.45
N MET A 132 -17.60 5.17 -11.91
CA MET A 132 -17.26 5.41 -10.50
C MET A 132 -16.54 6.75 -10.31
N PRO A 133 -16.57 7.33 -9.09
CA PRO A 133 -15.80 8.53 -8.76
C PRO A 133 -14.28 8.34 -8.96
N ASN A 134 -13.60 9.42 -9.37
CA ASN A 134 -12.13 9.47 -9.46
C ASN A 134 -11.58 10.83 -8.98
N THR A 135 -11.83 11.10 -7.70
CA THR A 135 -11.57 12.36 -7.01
C THR A 135 -10.18 12.42 -6.38
N SER A 136 -9.60 11.27 -6.02
CA SER A 136 -8.41 11.14 -5.17
C SER A 136 -8.51 11.92 -3.86
N GLY A 137 -9.72 12.01 -3.30
CA GLY A 137 -10.00 12.72 -2.05
C GLY A 137 -9.91 14.23 -2.15
N LEU A 138 -9.91 14.82 -3.36
CA LEU A 138 -9.94 16.27 -3.55
C LEU A 138 -11.36 16.82 -3.66
N VAL A 139 -11.67 17.84 -2.86
CA VAL A 139 -12.99 18.49 -2.82
C VAL A 139 -13.37 19.15 -4.15
N ASN A 140 -12.41 19.73 -4.86
CA ASN A 140 -12.64 20.34 -6.17
C ASN A 140 -12.91 19.30 -7.28
N ARG A 141 -12.50 18.04 -7.07
CA ARG A 141 -12.77 16.92 -7.98
C ARG A 141 -13.94 16.05 -7.55
N ARG A 142 -14.69 16.42 -6.49
CA ARG A 142 -15.76 15.57 -5.91
C ARG A 142 -16.84 15.09 -6.88
N ASN A 143 -17.01 15.78 -8.01
CA ASN A 143 -17.99 15.46 -9.05
C ASN A 143 -17.38 14.76 -10.28
N VAL A 144 -16.09 14.41 -10.24
CA VAL A 144 -15.41 13.72 -11.34
C VAL A 144 -15.80 12.24 -11.33
N ILE A 145 -16.43 11.80 -12.41
CA ILE A 145 -16.78 10.41 -12.67
C ILE A 145 -15.93 9.89 -13.83
N ALA A 146 -15.35 8.71 -13.68
CA ALA A 146 -14.53 8.09 -14.71
C ALA A 146 -15.37 7.67 -15.92
N SER A 147 -14.94 8.08 -17.11
CA SER A 147 -15.56 7.71 -18.40
C SER A 147 -14.94 6.48 -19.05
N SER A 148 -13.89 5.93 -18.46
CA SER A 148 -13.18 4.73 -18.90
C SER A 148 -12.58 3.98 -17.71
N ASP A 149 -12.13 2.74 -17.94
CA ASP A 149 -11.34 2.00 -16.98
C ASP A 149 -9.85 2.36 -17.11
N ALA A 150 -9.13 2.39 -16.00
CA ALA A 150 -7.68 2.35 -15.98
C ALA A 150 -7.18 1.06 -16.64
N THR A 151 -5.99 1.09 -17.23
CA THR A 151 -5.46 -0.05 -18.01
C THR A 151 -5.46 -1.35 -17.21
N VAL A 152 -5.02 -1.30 -15.95
CA VAL A 152 -5.00 -2.48 -15.08
C VAL A 152 -6.39 -2.96 -14.68
N VAL A 153 -7.35 -2.04 -14.51
CA VAL A 153 -8.75 -2.37 -14.17
C VAL A 153 -9.41 -3.05 -15.36
N SER A 154 -9.20 -2.54 -16.57
CA SER A 154 -9.69 -3.14 -17.81
C SER A 154 -9.16 -4.56 -18.00
N ARG A 155 -7.85 -4.79 -17.77
CA ARG A 155 -7.23 -6.12 -17.85
C ARG A 155 -7.81 -7.11 -16.84
N LEU A 156 -8.04 -6.68 -15.60
CA LEU A 156 -8.65 -7.53 -14.58
C LEU A 156 -10.10 -7.92 -14.93
N LYS A 157 -10.90 -6.96 -15.42
CA LYS A 157 -12.27 -7.25 -15.92
C LYS A 157 -12.26 -8.20 -17.12
N GLN A 158 -11.33 -8.01 -18.06
CA GLN A 158 -11.17 -8.91 -19.21
C GLN A 158 -10.75 -10.33 -18.81
N ALA A 159 -10.00 -10.46 -17.70
CA ALA A 159 -9.67 -11.74 -17.10
C ALA A 159 -10.84 -12.37 -16.31
N GLY A 160 -12.01 -11.72 -16.28
CA GLY A 160 -13.24 -12.23 -15.66
C GLY A 160 -13.50 -11.74 -14.23
N ALA A 161 -12.66 -10.86 -13.69
CA ALA A 161 -12.86 -10.31 -12.34
C ALA A 161 -14.08 -9.37 -12.29
N ILE A 162 -14.75 -9.33 -11.13
CA ILE A 162 -15.97 -8.54 -10.87
C ILE A 162 -15.65 -7.43 -9.85
N PRO A 163 -15.46 -6.16 -10.28
CA PRO A 163 -15.25 -5.06 -9.34
C PRO A 163 -16.51 -4.78 -8.50
N LEU A 164 -16.37 -4.74 -7.18
CA LEU A 164 -17.47 -4.44 -6.25
C LEU A 164 -17.68 -2.94 -6.00
N GLY A 165 -16.67 -2.13 -6.27
CA GLY A 165 -16.69 -0.68 -6.05
C GLY A 165 -15.29 -0.09 -5.91
N VAL A 166 -15.24 1.18 -5.53
CA VAL A 166 -14.00 1.91 -5.29
C VAL A 166 -13.74 2.15 -3.80
N THR A 167 -12.47 2.09 -3.40
CA THR A 167 -12.05 2.24 -2.00
C THR A 167 -11.36 3.58 -1.72
N ASN A 168 -11.49 4.03 -0.48
CA ASN A 168 -10.97 5.30 -0.01
C ASN A 168 -9.44 5.37 -0.11
N CYS A 169 -8.94 6.58 -0.37
CA CYS A 169 -7.51 6.86 -0.37
C CYS A 169 -7.17 8.13 0.41
N SER A 170 -5.89 8.35 0.67
CA SER A 170 -5.42 9.65 1.20
C SER A 170 -5.64 10.74 0.16
N GLU A 171 -5.83 11.98 0.61
CA GLU A 171 -5.91 13.16 -0.26
C GLU A 171 -4.68 13.22 -1.20
N LEU A 172 -4.93 13.25 -2.51
CA LEU A 172 -3.94 13.18 -3.59
C LEU A 172 -2.99 11.99 -3.53
N CYS A 173 -3.35 10.93 -2.82
CA CYS A 173 -2.49 9.79 -2.55
C CYS A 173 -1.19 10.12 -1.78
N MET A 174 -1.07 11.31 -1.19
CA MET A 174 0.19 11.85 -0.64
C MET A 174 0.18 11.93 0.89
N TRP A 175 -0.30 10.88 1.56
CA TRP A 175 -0.17 10.71 3.00
C TRP A 175 -0.34 9.23 3.37
N TYR A 176 0.28 8.78 4.46
CA TYR A 176 0.21 7.37 4.87
C TYR A 176 -0.89 7.08 5.91
N GLU A 177 -1.88 7.97 6.05
CA GLU A 177 -3.18 7.68 6.66
C GLU A 177 -4.27 8.01 5.64
N SER A 178 -5.09 7.03 5.27
CA SER A 178 -6.21 7.22 4.33
C SER A 178 -7.35 8.01 4.97
N SER A 179 -7.22 9.33 4.86
CA SER A 179 -8.20 10.33 5.24
C SER A 179 -8.20 11.46 4.22
N ASN A 180 -9.39 11.93 3.85
CA ASN A 180 -9.57 13.09 2.99
C ASN A 180 -10.87 13.83 3.34
N ARG A 181 -11.13 14.96 2.66
CA ARG A 181 -12.29 15.82 2.94
C ARG A 181 -13.54 15.48 2.12
N VAL A 182 -13.45 14.54 1.18
CA VAL A 182 -14.59 14.08 0.36
C VAL A 182 -15.32 12.95 1.06
N TYR A 183 -14.59 11.91 1.47
CA TYR A 183 -15.13 10.66 2.02
C TYR A 183 -14.85 10.48 3.51
N GLY A 184 -14.03 11.37 4.11
CA GLY A 184 -13.61 11.22 5.50
C GLY A 184 -12.47 10.21 5.66
N ARG A 185 -12.45 9.53 6.82
CA ARG A 185 -11.35 8.68 7.26
C ARG A 185 -11.72 7.20 7.25
N THR A 186 -10.80 6.35 6.83
CA THR A 186 -10.91 4.89 6.94
C THR A 186 -10.28 4.39 8.24
N ASN A 187 -10.94 3.44 8.90
CA ASN A 187 -10.49 2.85 10.16
C ASN A 187 -10.01 1.39 9.97
N ASN A 188 -9.11 0.95 10.84
CA ASN A 188 -8.49 -0.37 10.77
C ASN A 188 -9.42 -1.45 11.34
N PRO A 189 -9.69 -2.55 10.60
CA PRO A 189 -10.62 -3.59 11.06
C PRO A 189 -10.22 -4.30 12.37
N TYR A 190 -8.93 -4.36 12.69
CA TYR A 190 -8.41 -4.99 13.92
C TYR A 190 -8.51 -4.08 15.15
N ASP A 191 -8.61 -2.76 14.96
CA ASP A 191 -8.85 -1.76 16.00
C ASP A 191 -9.26 -0.42 15.33
N LEU A 192 -10.54 -0.05 15.46
CA LEU A 192 -11.14 1.13 14.82
C LEU A 192 -10.55 2.47 15.30
N GLN A 193 -9.64 2.48 16.27
CA GLN A 193 -8.89 3.66 16.69
C GLN A 193 -7.56 3.85 15.92
N ARG A 194 -7.22 2.93 15.02
CA ARG A 194 -5.92 2.86 14.33
C ARG A 194 -6.05 3.19 12.85
N ILE A 195 -4.95 3.67 12.30
CA ILE A 195 -4.84 3.92 10.86
C ILE A 195 -4.79 2.62 10.07
N VAL A 196 -5.18 2.72 8.81
CA VAL A 196 -5.08 1.64 7.80
C VAL A 196 -3.85 1.79 6.89
N GLY A 197 -2.96 2.72 7.20
CA GLY A 197 -1.92 3.14 6.28
C GLY A 197 -2.45 4.03 5.17
N GLY A 198 -1.59 4.29 4.18
CA GLY A 198 -1.97 5.04 3.01
C GLY A 198 -0.89 5.06 1.94
N SER A 199 -1.24 5.42 0.71
CA SER A 199 -2.56 5.93 0.34
C SER A 199 -3.61 4.89 -0.04
N SER A 200 -3.25 3.62 -0.23
CA SER A 200 -4.19 2.53 -0.55
C SER A 200 -4.79 1.88 0.71
N GLY A 201 -5.09 2.69 1.74
CA GLY A 201 -5.59 2.21 3.03
C GLY A 201 -7.00 1.64 2.97
N GLY A 202 -7.86 2.14 2.07
CA GLY A 202 -9.16 1.57 1.79
C GLY A 202 -9.05 0.10 1.35
N GLU A 203 -8.20 -0.18 0.34
CA GLU A 203 -7.88 -1.54 -0.11
C GLU A 203 -7.39 -2.44 1.03
N GLY A 204 -6.41 -1.98 1.80
CA GLY A 204 -5.91 -2.74 2.95
C GLY A 204 -7.02 -3.10 3.94
N SER A 205 -7.90 -2.13 4.25
CA SER A 205 -9.01 -2.31 5.19
C SER A 205 -10.07 -3.30 4.68
N VAL A 206 -10.50 -3.19 3.41
CA VAL A 206 -11.50 -4.11 2.84
C VAL A 206 -10.97 -5.54 2.72
N LEU A 207 -9.71 -5.71 2.31
CA LEU A 207 -9.08 -7.03 2.23
C LEU A 207 -9.00 -7.66 3.63
N ALA A 208 -8.53 -6.90 4.63
CA ALA A 208 -8.46 -7.41 5.99
C ALA A 208 -9.83 -7.79 6.56
N ALA A 209 -10.86 -7.00 6.28
CA ALA A 209 -12.23 -7.23 6.73
C ALA A 209 -12.96 -8.38 6.00
N ALA A 210 -12.31 -9.04 5.03
CA ALA A 210 -12.93 -10.01 4.11
C ALA A 210 -14.05 -9.43 3.25
N CYS A 211 -13.97 -8.13 2.94
CA CYS A 211 -14.88 -7.41 2.05
C CYS A 211 -14.43 -7.46 0.58
N SER A 212 -13.21 -7.94 0.31
CA SER A 212 -12.65 -8.19 -1.02
C SER A 212 -11.58 -9.27 -0.89
N VAL A 213 -11.20 -9.93 -1.99
CA VAL A 213 -10.07 -10.88 -2.02
C VAL A 213 -8.82 -10.31 -2.71
N ILE A 214 -9.02 -9.46 -3.72
CA ILE A 214 -7.96 -8.78 -4.48
C ILE A 214 -8.28 -7.29 -4.58
N GLY A 215 -7.24 -6.46 -4.43
CA GLY A 215 -7.29 -5.01 -4.51
C GLY A 215 -6.26 -4.45 -5.47
N VAL A 216 -6.60 -3.32 -6.11
CA VAL A 216 -5.68 -2.56 -6.97
C VAL A 216 -5.11 -1.38 -6.19
N GLY A 217 -3.79 -1.37 -5.97
CA GLY A 217 -3.10 -0.32 -5.24
C GLY A 217 -2.05 0.41 -6.07
N SER A 218 -1.57 1.54 -5.53
CA SER A 218 -0.42 2.26 -6.08
C SER A 218 0.57 2.66 -5.00
N ASP A 219 1.84 2.75 -5.38
CA ASP A 219 2.99 2.89 -4.48
C ASP A 219 4.09 3.76 -5.11
N ILE A 220 4.30 4.94 -4.52
CA ILE A 220 5.43 5.85 -4.84
C ILE A 220 6.35 6.09 -3.63
N GLY A 221 5.92 5.63 -2.46
CA GLY A 221 6.63 5.79 -1.19
C GLY A 221 6.30 4.70 -0.16
N GLY A 222 5.63 3.62 -0.56
CA GLY A 222 5.09 2.56 0.31
C GLY A 222 3.58 2.42 0.31
N SER A 223 2.87 3.05 -0.62
CA SER A 223 1.41 3.13 -0.58
C SER A 223 0.65 1.85 -0.94
N ILE A 224 1.34 0.76 -1.30
CA ILE A 224 0.81 -0.62 -1.28
C ILE A 224 1.25 -1.32 0.00
N ARG A 225 2.56 -1.23 0.32
CA ARG A 225 3.20 -2.02 1.38
C ARG A 225 2.84 -1.59 2.79
N MET A 226 2.70 -0.29 3.05
CA MET A 226 2.28 0.22 4.37
C MET A 226 0.82 -0.16 4.67
N PRO A 227 -0.16 0.04 3.76
CA PRO A 227 -1.49 -0.52 3.95
C PRO A 227 -1.51 -2.04 4.12
N ALA A 228 -0.76 -2.78 3.31
CA ALA A 228 -0.67 -4.24 3.45
C ALA A 228 -0.17 -4.64 4.84
N PHE A 229 0.91 -4.01 5.31
CA PHE A 229 1.48 -4.23 6.65
C PHE A 229 0.48 -3.92 7.77
N PHE A 230 -0.14 -2.74 7.80
CA PHE A 230 -1.03 -2.35 8.90
C PHE A 230 -2.35 -3.13 8.94
N ASN A 231 -2.75 -3.73 7.82
CA ASN A 231 -3.98 -4.52 7.71
C ASN A 231 -3.70 -6.02 7.63
N GLY A 232 -2.44 -6.46 7.72
CA GLY A 232 -2.12 -7.89 7.78
C GLY A 232 -2.53 -8.66 6.53
N VAL A 233 -2.40 -8.04 5.36
CA VAL A 233 -2.67 -8.64 4.04
C VAL A 233 -1.41 -8.55 3.20
N PHE A 234 -1.33 -9.28 2.09
CA PHE A 234 -0.18 -9.22 1.20
C PHE A 234 -0.27 -8.01 0.26
N GLY A 235 0.88 -7.46 -0.11
CA GLY A 235 0.94 -6.39 -1.10
C GLY A 235 2.26 -6.42 -1.86
N HIS A 236 2.18 -6.34 -3.19
CA HIS A 236 3.36 -6.37 -4.04
C HIS A 236 3.52 -5.06 -4.80
N LYS A 237 4.66 -4.39 -4.58
CA LYS A 237 5.14 -3.30 -5.44
C LYS A 237 6.08 -3.90 -6.48
N PRO A 238 5.67 -4.03 -7.75
CA PRO A 238 6.51 -4.65 -8.77
C PRO A 238 7.72 -3.78 -9.11
N THR A 239 8.64 -4.34 -9.89
CA THR A 239 9.69 -3.57 -10.57
C THR A 239 9.06 -2.43 -11.38
N THR A 240 9.66 -1.23 -11.31
CA THR A 240 9.15 -0.05 -12.02
C THR A 240 8.99 -0.31 -13.51
N GLY A 241 7.89 0.15 -14.10
CA GLY A 241 7.66 0.11 -15.55
C GLY A 241 7.28 -1.27 -16.09
N VAL A 242 6.99 -2.23 -15.22
CA VAL A 242 6.41 -3.53 -15.56
C VAL A 242 4.89 -3.44 -15.69
N VAL A 243 4.24 -2.80 -14.71
CA VAL A 243 2.80 -2.57 -14.70
C VAL A 243 2.54 -1.12 -15.12
N PRO A 244 1.65 -0.86 -16.10
CA PRO A 244 1.29 0.50 -16.51
C PRO A 244 0.56 1.25 -15.39
N ASN A 245 0.74 2.57 -15.33
CA ASN A 245 0.09 3.45 -14.35
C ASN A 245 -1.11 4.22 -14.94
N ASP A 246 -1.41 4.04 -16.23
CA ASP A 246 -2.42 4.79 -16.97
C ASP A 246 -3.83 4.67 -16.36
N GLY A 247 -4.51 5.81 -16.29
CA GLY A 247 -5.84 5.93 -15.69
C GLY A 247 -5.83 6.08 -14.18
N GLN A 248 -4.72 6.49 -13.58
CA GLN A 248 -4.65 6.87 -12.16
C GLN A 248 -4.49 8.38 -11.99
N PHE A 249 -5.29 9.01 -11.12
CA PHE A 249 -5.05 10.37 -10.66
C PHE A 249 -4.41 10.39 -9.24
N PRO A 250 -3.45 11.29 -8.94
CA PRO A 250 -2.72 12.12 -9.90
C PRO A 250 -1.85 11.26 -10.82
N ASP A 251 -1.70 11.75 -12.05
CA ASP A 251 -0.78 11.16 -13.03
C ASP A 251 0.68 11.41 -12.59
N ALA A 252 1.55 10.46 -12.91
CA ALA A 252 2.98 10.65 -12.72
C ALA A 252 3.55 11.46 -13.90
N HIS A 253 4.33 12.49 -13.56
CA HIS A 253 5.04 13.33 -14.52
C HIS A 253 6.54 13.39 -14.20
N GLY A 254 7.35 13.50 -15.25
CA GLY A 254 8.80 13.55 -15.17
C GLY A 254 9.38 12.34 -14.44
N VAL A 255 10.32 12.58 -13.53
CA VAL A 255 11.05 11.50 -12.82
C VAL A 255 10.13 10.58 -12.00
N ARG A 256 8.94 11.07 -11.60
CA ARG A 256 7.99 10.29 -10.81
C ARG A 256 7.41 9.11 -11.59
N THR A 257 7.43 9.15 -12.92
CA THR A 257 7.03 8.03 -13.79
C THR A 257 7.93 6.81 -13.56
N SER A 258 9.18 7.03 -13.17
CA SER A 258 10.14 5.96 -12.82
C SER A 258 10.03 5.48 -11.37
N TYR A 259 9.15 6.08 -10.55
CA TYR A 259 9.03 5.75 -9.12
C TYR A 259 7.65 5.27 -8.71
N LEU A 260 6.60 5.75 -9.39
CA LEU A 260 5.23 5.28 -9.20
C LEU A 260 5.09 3.86 -9.77
N CYS A 261 4.62 2.95 -8.93
CA CYS A 261 4.26 1.60 -9.32
C CYS A 261 2.79 1.33 -9.00
N THR A 262 2.12 0.63 -9.90
CA THR A 262 0.81 0.01 -9.68
C THR A 262 1.01 -1.48 -9.39
N GLY A 263 0.25 -2.05 -8.46
CA GLY A 263 0.44 -3.46 -8.09
C GLY A 263 -0.71 -4.05 -7.27
N PRO A 264 -0.71 -5.39 -7.11
CA PRO A 264 -1.77 -6.10 -6.43
C PRO A 264 -1.63 -6.05 -4.91
N MET A 265 -2.79 -6.06 -4.25
CA MET A 265 -2.94 -6.35 -2.83
C MET A 265 -3.89 -7.53 -2.69
N CYS A 266 -3.52 -8.56 -1.92
CA CYS A 266 -4.29 -9.80 -1.84
C CYS A 266 -4.38 -10.30 -0.40
N ARG A 267 -5.42 -11.06 -0.07
CA ARG A 267 -5.49 -11.75 1.23
C ARG A 267 -4.52 -12.93 1.32
N TYR A 268 -4.22 -13.56 0.19
CA TYR A 268 -3.37 -14.75 0.10
C TYR A 268 -2.12 -14.47 -0.74
N ALA A 269 -0.99 -15.10 -0.42
CA ALA A 269 0.25 -14.87 -1.15
C ALA A 269 0.19 -15.46 -2.57
N GLU A 270 -0.53 -16.57 -2.73
CA GLU A 270 -0.67 -17.26 -4.03
C GLU A 270 -1.41 -16.45 -5.10
N ASP A 271 -2.22 -15.47 -4.68
CA ASP A 271 -2.94 -14.56 -5.58
C ASP A 271 -2.04 -13.47 -6.18
N LEU A 272 -0.92 -13.15 -5.55
CA LEU A 272 -0.08 -12.03 -5.98
C LEU A 272 0.47 -12.24 -7.40
N GLU A 273 0.97 -13.44 -7.71
CA GLU A 273 1.61 -13.71 -9.00
C GLU A 273 0.60 -13.74 -10.17
N PRO A 274 -0.53 -14.48 -10.10
CA PRO A 274 -1.52 -14.46 -11.17
C PRO A 274 -2.07 -13.05 -11.44
N VAL A 275 -2.36 -12.28 -10.39
CA VAL A 275 -2.86 -10.91 -10.53
C VAL A 275 -1.78 -10.00 -11.13
N LEU A 276 -0.53 -10.13 -10.69
CA LEU A 276 0.59 -9.38 -11.30
C LEU A 276 0.73 -9.66 -12.80
N ARG A 277 0.61 -10.93 -13.23
CA ARG A 277 0.67 -11.30 -14.66
C ARG A 277 -0.40 -10.57 -15.47
N ILE A 278 -1.63 -10.56 -14.99
CA ILE A 278 -2.76 -9.89 -15.64
C ILE A 278 -2.53 -8.38 -15.69
N MET A 279 -2.14 -7.77 -14.55
CA MET A 279 -1.90 -6.32 -14.48
C MET A 279 -0.74 -5.89 -15.39
N ALA A 280 0.35 -6.66 -15.46
CA ALA A 280 1.52 -6.36 -16.26
C ALA A 280 1.25 -6.45 -17.77
N GLY A 281 0.39 -7.38 -18.21
CA GLY A 281 0.15 -7.62 -19.64
C GLY A 281 1.47 -7.96 -20.35
N SER A 282 1.78 -7.28 -21.46
CA SER A 282 3.06 -7.47 -22.17
C SER A 282 4.31 -7.21 -21.32
N GLY A 283 4.20 -6.37 -20.27
CA GLY A 283 5.27 -6.11 -19.32
C GLY A 283 5.74 -7.34 -18.55
N VAL A 284 4.93 -8.42 -18.50
CA VAL A 284 5.30 -9.68 -17.85
C VAL A 284 6.56 -10.31 -18.45
N SER A 285 6.83 -10.06 -19.73
CA SER A 285 8.04 -10.54 -20.43
C SER A 285 9.35 -10.01 -19.84
N LYS A 286 9.31 -8.90 -19.09
CA LYS A 286 10.46 -8.36 -18.36
C LYS A 286 10.74 -9.14 -17.07
N LEU A 287 9.79 -9.94 -16.59
CA LEU A 287 9.86 -10.67 -15.33
C LEU A 287 10.17 -12.15 -15.57
N LYS A 288 10.78 -12.76 -14.55
CA LYS A 288 11.12 -14.18 -14.53
C LYS A 288 10.05 -15.06 -13.85
N LEU A 289 8.78 -14.72 -14.01
CA LEU A 289 7.70 -15.42 -13.27
C LEU A 289 7.56 -16.91 -13.64
N ASN A 290 8.06 -17.34 -14.79
CA ASN A 290 8.05 -18.75 -15.21
C ASN A 290 9.25 -19.55 -14.67
N GLU A 291 10.25 -18.89 -14.08
CA GLU A 291 11.40 -19.59 -13.51
C GLU A 291 11.02 -20.21 -12.16
N LYS A 292 11.31 -21.51 -12.02
CA LYS A 292 11.13 -22.20 -10.73
C LYS A 292 12.14 -21.67 -9.72
N VAL A 293 11.64 -21.19 -8.58
CA VAL A 293 12.48 -20.70 -7.48
C VAL A 293 12.81 -21.86 -6.54
N SER A 294 14.11 -22.15 -6.37
CA SER A 294 14.60 -23.00 -5.29
C SER A 294 14.97 -22.11 -4.10
N LEU A 295 14.20 -22.20 -3.02
CA LEU A 295 14.36 -21.31 -1.85
C LEU A 295 15.72 -21.51 -1.16
N GLU A 296 16.26 -22.73 -1.21
CA GLU A 296 17.55 -23.12 -0.65
C GLU A 296 18.74 -22.47 -1.38
N LYS A 297 18.51 -21.97 -2.60
CA LYS A 297 19.53 -21.27 -3.40
C LYS A 297 19.48 -19.75 -3.23
N ILE A 298 18.49 -19.21 -2.54
CA ILE A 298 18.35 -17.77 -2.32
C ILE A 298 19.40 -17.30 -1.30
N LYS A 299 20.08 -16.20 -1.62
CA LYS A 299 20.94 -15.48 -0.67
C LYS A 299 20.10 -14.55 0.19
N PHE A 300 19.79 -14.98 1.40
CA PHE A 300 19.02 -14.15 2.32
C PHE A 300 19.91 -13.16 3.05
N HIS A 301 19.49 -11.90 3.03
CA HIS A 301 20.07 -10.81 3.81
C HIS A 301 19.05 -10.27 4.80
N CYS A 302 19.47 -9.76 5.95
CA CYS A 302 18.56 -9.06 6.86
C CYS A 302 19.17 -7.79 7.44
N MET A 303 18.31 -6.79 7.63
CA MET A 303 18.66 -5.53 8.29
C MET A 303 17.52 -5.14 9.24
N ASP A 304 17.87 -4.83 10.49
CA ASP A 304 16.90 -4.69 11.58
C ASP A 304 16.31 -3.27 11.67
N HIS A 305 17.02 -2.27 11.15
CA HIS A 305 16.61 -0.86 11.17
C HIS A 305 17.36 -0.08 10.09
N ASP A 306 16.95 1.17 9.86
CA ASP A 306 17.49 2.04 8.79
C ASP A 306 18.92 2.58 9.01
N GLY A 307 19.68 2.09 9.99
CA GLY A 307 20.95 2.72 10.40
C GLY A 307 20.80 3.90 11.38
N GLY A 308 19.60 4.13 11.94
CA GLY A 308 19.38 5.00 13.08
C GLY A 308 19.16 6.47 12.69
N SER A 309 18.25 6.72 11.74
CA SER A 309 17.84 8.09 11.42
C SER A 309 17.17 8.77 12.60
N VAL A 310 17.40 10.07 12.76
CA VAL A 310 16.74 10.85 13.82
C VAL A 310 15.29 11.19 13.50
N PHE A 311 14.90 11.05 12.23
CA PHE A 311 13.60 11.41 11.67
C PHE A 311 12.56 10.29 11.75
N VAL A 312 13.00 9.07 12.02
CA VAL A 312 12.13 7.90 12.15
C VAL A 312 12.10 7.41 13.59
N SER A 313 11.05 6.68 13.91
CA SER A 313 10.95 5.96 15.19
C SER A 313 11.90 4.76 15.22
N PRO A 314 12.41 4.37 16.40
CA PRO A 314 13.03 3.06 16.59
C PRO A 314 12.05 1.94 16.20
N VAL A 315 12.57 0.82 15.71
CA VAL A 315 11.76 -0.34 15.36
C VAL A 315 11.24 -1.03 16.63
N ASP A 316 9.93 -1.28 16.67
CA ASP A 316 9.27 -1.97 17.77
C ASP A 316 9.85 -3.37 18.00
N LYS A 317 10.01 -3.74 19.28
CA LYS A 317 10.61 -5.02 19.67
C LYS A 317 9.85 -6.23 19.11
N GLU A 318 8.53 -6.16 19.00
CA GLU A 318 7.73 -7.26 18.42
C GLU A 318 7.99 -7.45 16.93
N ILE A 319 8.24 -6.36 16.19
CA ILE A 319 8.60 -6.43 14.77
C ILE A 319 9.99 -7.08 14.62
N LEU A 320 10.95 -6.67 15.45
CA LEU A 320 12.29 -7.29 15.48
C LEU A 320 12.21 -8.78 15.86
N GLN A 321 11.36 -9.13 16.83
CA GLN A 321 11.16 -10.52 17.23
C GLN A 321 10.49 -11.36 16.13
N ALA A 322 9.53 -10.79 15.40
CA ALA A 322 8.91 -11.45 14.25
C ALA A 322 9.91 -11.67 13.12
N GLN A 323 10.73 -10.66 12.79
CA GLN A 323 11.83 -10.80 11.83
C GLN A 323 12.83 -11.87 12.27
N LYS A 324 13.20 -11.90 13.55
CA LYS A 324 14.09 -12.93 14.11
C LYS A 324 13.51 -14.34 13.93
N LYS A 325 12.22 -14.54 14.19
CA LYS A 325 11.54 -15.83 13.96
C LYS A 325 11.56 -16.24 12.49
N VAL A 326 11.39 -15.29 11.57
CA VAL A 326 11.52 -15.57 10.12
C VAL A 326 12.93 -16.03 9.77
N VAL A 327 13.96 -15.36 10.30
CA VAL A 327 15.35 -15.75 10.11
C VAL A 327 15.61 -17.16 10.64
N GLU A 328 15.24 -17.41 11.90
CA GLU A 328 15.40 -18.74 12.53
C GLU A 328 14.69 -19.84 11.73
N HIS A 329 13.49 -19.57 11.23
CA HIS A 329 12.74 -20.52 10.42
C HIS A 329 13.44 -20.82 9.09
N LEU A 330 13.84 -19.79 8.33
CA LEU A 330 14.57 -19.96 7.07
C LEU A 330 15.85 -20.79 7.27
N GLU A 331 16.63 -20.49 8.30
CA GLU A 331 17.87 -21.23 8.58
C GLU A 331 17.60 -22.69 8.98
N SER A 332 16.57 -22.93 9.79
CA SER A 332 16.24 -24.28 10.28
C SER A 332 15.59 -25.20 9.23
N ASP A 333 14.71 -24.66 8.38
CA ASP A 333 13.88 -25.45 7.47
C ASP A 333 14.53 -25.59 6.08
N LEU A 334 15.20 -24.54 5.60
CA LEU A 334 15.87 -24.55 4.28
C LEU A 334 17.37 -24.83 4.37
N GLY A 335 17.97 -24.84 5.56
CA GLY A 335 19.42 -25.00 5.75
C GLY A 335 20.26 -23.86 5.18
N VAL A 336 19.64 -22.70 4.89
CA VAL A 336 20.34 -21.50 4.41
C VAL A 336 20.98 -20.75 5.58
N ARG A 337 21.88 -19.80 5.28
CA ARG A 337 22.40 -18.86 6.28
C ARG A 337 21.95 -17.45 5.93
N VAL A 338 21.28 -16.78 6.87
CA VAL A 338 20.83 -15.39 6.65
C VAL A 338 21.96 -14.43 7.05
N GLN A 339 22.42 -13.63 6.09
CA GLN A 339 23.49 -12.67 6.33
C GLN A 339 22.93 -11.35 6.87
N ARG A 340 23.33 -10.97 8.09
CA ARG A 340 23.09 -9.62 8.62
C ARG A 340 23.93 -8.60 7.86
N VAL A 341 23.28 -7.54 7.37
CA VAL A 341 23.92 -6.47 6.59
C VAL A 341 23.64 -5.10 7.17
N ALA A 342 24.52 -4.14 6.90
CA ALA A 342 24.41 -2.77 7.38
C ALA A 342 24.70 -1.75 6.27
N LEU A 343 23.65 -1.36 5.55
CA LEU A 343 23.72 -0.36 4.49
C LEU A 343 23.64 1.05 5.10
N HIS A 344 24.79 1.66 5.38
CA HIS A 344 24.88 2.92 6.12
C HIS A 344 24.09 4.08 5.48
N LYS A 345 23.92 4.07 4.15
CA LYS A 345 23.19 5.11 3.41
C LYS A 345 21.67 5.06 3.66
N MET A 346 21.12 3.92 4.12
CA MET A 346 19.69 3.77 4.46
C MET A 346 19.23 4.76 5.54
N LYS A 347 20.16 5.30 6.36
CA LYS A 347 19.88 6.32 7.38
C LYS A 347 19.35 7.63 6.78
N TYR A 348 19.66 7.86 5.50
CA TYR A 348 19.24 9.04 4.76
C TYR A 348 18.08 8.74 3.81
N SER A 349 17.39 7.61 3.97
CA SER A 349 16.31 7.16 3.08
C SER A 349 15.29 8.24 2.75
N PHE A 350 14.80 8.98 3.76
CA PHE A 350 13.86 10.08 3.55
C PHE A 350 14.45 11.21 2.69
N GLN A 351 15.68 11.63 3.00
CA GLN A 351 16.33 12.73 2.29
C GLN A 351 16.69 12.34 0.85
N ILE A 352 17.17 11.12 0.64
CA ILE A 352 17.43 10.55 -0.68
C ILE A 352 16.13 10.53 -1.49
N TRP A 353 15.07 9.94 -0.93
CA TRP A 353 13.76 9.89 -1.57
C TRP A 353 13.26 11.29 -1.93
N SER A 354 13.31 12.25 -0.99
CA SER A 354 12.84 13.62 -1.23
C SER A 354 13.64 14.33 -2.32
N ALA A 355 14.96 14.12 -2.37
CA ALA A 355 15.84 14.74 -3.36
C ALA A 355 15.60 14.17 -4.76
N MET A 356 15.48 12.84 -4.88
CA MET A 356 15.23 12.14 -6.14
C MET A 356 13.81 12.40 -6.67
N MET A 357 12.79 12.39 -5.82
CA MET A 357 11.40 12.72 -6.19
C MET A 357 11.19 14.14 -6.74
N SER A 358 12.16 15.02 -6.44
CA SER A 358 12.13 16.42 -6.87
C SER A 358 13.14 16.70 -7.98
N SER A 359 13.93 15.71 -8.43
CA SER A 359 14.89 15.91 -9.53
C SER A 359 14.16 16.04 -10.86
N LYS A 360 14.87 16.58 -11.85
CA LYS A 360 14.43 16.52 -13.24
C LYS A 360 14.62 15.09 -13.75
N ASP A 361 13.83 14.68 -14.74
CA ASP A 361 14.08 13.44 -15.47
C ASP A 361 15.24 13.59 -16.47
N SER A 362 15.46 12.56 -17.29
CA SER A 362 16.48 12.53 -18.34
C SER A 362 16.27 13.57 -19.44
N GLU A 363 15.04 14.06 -19.63
CA GLU A 363 14.67 15.05 -20.65
C GLU A 363 14.61 16.49 -20.09
N GLY A 364 14.92 16.69 -18.81
CA GLY A 364 14.81 18.00 -18.14
C GLY A 364 13.39 18.32 -17.63
N GLN A 365 12.47 17.36 -17.76
CA GLN A 365 11.14 17.21 -17.18
C GLN A 365 11.02 17.55 -15.70
N GLU A 366 10.31 18.61 -15.29
CA GLU A 366 9.94 18.75 -13.87
C GLU A 366 8.65 17.97 -13.57
N ALA A 367 8.63 17.31 -12.41
CA ALA A 367 7.39 16.71 -11.91
C ALA A 367 6.38 17.81 -11.54
N GLN A 368 5.09 17.54 -11.76
CA GLN A 368 4.03 18.46 -11.37
C GLN A 368 4.07 18.76 -9.86
N ARG A 369 3.91 20.04 -9.51
CA ARG A 369 3.99 20.48 -8.12
C ARG A 369 2.75 20.04 -7.36
N PHE A 370 2.95 19.62 -6.12
CA PHE A 370 1.86 19.23 -5.23
C PHE A 370 0.92 20.40 -4.93
N THR A 371 1.43 21.63 -4.83
CA THR A 371 0.59 22.83 -4.69
C THR A 371 -0.35 23.06 -5.87
N ASP A 372 0.06 22.68 -7.07
CA ASP A 372 -0.72 22.86 -8.29
C ASP A 372 -1.82 21.80 -8.36
N LEU A 373 -1.49 20.56 -7.96
CA LEU A 373 -2.44 19.45 -7.84
C LEU A 373 -3.53 19.70 -6.78
N LEU A 374 -3.19 20.33 -5.65
CA LEU A 374 -4.17 20.74 -4.64
C LEU A 374 -5.04 21.91 -5.11
N GLY A 375 -4.53 22.69 -6.07
CA GLY A 375 -5.10 23.93 -6.53
C GLY A 375 -6.51 23.77 -7.08
N ASP A 376 -7.35 24.76 -6.82
CA ASP A 376 -8.68 24.85 -7.42
C ASP A 376 -8.63 25.73 -8.67
N HIS A 377 -9.28 25.29 -9.73
CA HIS A 377 -9.35 26.01 -11.02
C HIS A 377 -7.99 26.50 -11.54
N GLY A 378 -6.93 25.70 -11.36
CA GLY A 378 -5.58 26.00 -11.86
C GLY A 378 -4.77 27.02 -11.05
N LYS A 379 -5.26 27.45 -9.87
CA LYS A 379 -4.48 28.32 -8.97
C LYS A 379 -3.78 27.50 -7.89
N PRO A 380 -2.46 27.63 -7.71
CA PRO A 380 -1.73 26.87 -6.71
C PRO A 380 -2.18 27.24 -5.30
N VAL A 381 -2.23 26.24 -4.43
CA VAL A 381 -2.54 26.45 -3.02
C VAL A 381 -1.42 27.23 -2.32
N TRP A 382 -1.79 28.20 -1.47
CA TRP A 382 -0.87 28.91 -0.59
C TRP A 382 -0.92 28.31 0.83
N PRO A 383 0.10 27.54 1.27
CA PRO A 383 -0.01 26.71 2.48
C PRO A 383 -0.32 27.49 3.77
N LEU A 384 0.24 28.69 3.92
CA LEU A 384 -0.03 29.53 5.10
C LEU A 384 -1.49 29.99 5.16
N TRP A 385 -2.07 30.34 4.00
CA TRP A 385 -3.49 30.70 3.92
C TRP A 385 -4.41 29.52 4.15
N GLU A 386 -4.08 28.35 3.61
CA GLU A 386 -4.84 27.14 3.94
C GLU A 386 -4.76 26.77 5.41
N LEU A 387 -3.61 26.97 6.05
CA LEU A 387 -3.49 26.75 7.50
C LEU A 387 -4.40 27.70 8.28
N MET A 388 -4.47 28.98 7.89
CA MET A 388 -5.42 29.93 8.48
C MET A 388 -6.88 29.51 8.27
N LYS A 389 -7.26 29.12 7.05
CA LYS A 389 -8.59 28.57 6.77
C LYS A 389 -8.87 27.30 7.56
N TRP A 390 -7.86 26.44 7.75
CA TRP A 390 -8.00 25.19 8.49
C TRP A 390 -8.28 25.46 9.97
N LEU A 391 -7.62 26.43 10.59
CA LEU A 391 -7.84 26.84 11.99
C LEU A 391 -9.29 27.30 12.25
N VAL A 392 -9.95 27.90 11.25
CA VAL A 392 -11.35 28.34 11.34
C VAL A 392 -12.34 27.36 10.70
N GLY A 393 -11.90 26.15 10.33
CA GLY A 393 -12.76 25.10 9.78
C GLY A 393 -13.17 25.27 8.30
N MET A 394 -12.60 26.23 7.58
CA MET A 394 -12.94 26.58 6.20
C MET A 394 -12.04 25.94 5.13
N SER A 395 -10.95 25.27 5.51
CA SER A 395 -10.06 24.64 4.50
C SER A 395 -10.68 23.36 3.94
N SER A 396 -10.66 23.27 2.61
CA SER A 396 -11.01 22.09 1.82
C SER A 396 -9.94 21.00 1.87
N HIS A 397 -8.81 21.24 2.53
CA HIS A 397 -7.68 20.33 2.60
C HIS A 397 -7.46 19.78 4.01
N THR A 398 -6.84 18.61 4.08
CA THR A 398 -6.39 18.01 5.33
C THR A 398 -5.12 18.70 5.83
N LEU A 399 -4.88 18.68 7.15
CA LEU A 399 -3.66 19.25 7.73
C LEU A 399 -2.37 18.61 7.15
N PRO A 400 -2.29 17.28 6.92
CA PRO A 400 -1.15 16.69 6.22
C PRO A 400 -0.94 17.20 4.79
N ALA A 401 -2.00 17.42 4.01
CA ALA A 401 -1.88 18.01 2.68
C ALA A 401 -1.30 19.44 2.74
N ILE A 402 -1.82 20.28 3.64
CA ILE A 402 -1.29 21.64 3.86
C ILE A 402 0.20 21.59 4.26
N GLY A 403 0.55 20.69 5.17
CA GLY A 403 1.94 20.48 5.61
C GLY A 403 2.86 20.03 4.47
N ASN A 404 2.41 19.10 3.63
CA ASN A 404 3.16 18.64 2.46
C ASN A 404 3.37 19.74 1.42
N ALA A 405 2.36 20.57 1.18
CA ALA A 405 2.46 21.74 0.31
C ALA A 405 3.47 22.77 0.83
N GLY A 406 3.51 22.99 2.15
CA GLY A 406 4.53 23.82 2.80
C GLY A 406 5.95 23.24 2.66
N ARG A 407 6.09 21.91 2.86
CA ARG A 407 7.37 21.20 2.73
C ARG A 407 7.94 21.26 1.33
N GLU A 408 7.11 21.06 0.29
CA GLU A 408 7.54 21.15 -1.10
C GLU A 408 8.19 22.50 -1.41
N LYS A 409 7.57 23.61 -0.96
CA LYS A 409 8.15 24.95 -1.11
C LYS A 409 9.51 25.09 -0.40
N LEU A 410 9.67 24.53 0.79
CA LEU A 410 10.93 24.59 1.54
C LEU A 410 12.04 23.76 0.90
N VAL A 411 11.72 22.57 0.38
CA VAL A 411 12.69 21.69 -0.30
C VAL A 411 13.26 22.35 -1.56
N ASN A 412 12.43 23.07 -2.32
CA ASN A 412 12.86 23.75 -3.53
C ASN A 412 13.83 24.93 -3.28
N LEU A 413 13.91 25.45 -2.05
CA LEU A 413 14.83 26.54 -1.69
C LEU A 413 16.26 26.04 -1.35
N ASN A 414 16.45 24.76 -1.02
CA ASN A 414 17.74 24.23 -0.54
C ASN A 414 18.51 23.43 -1.61
N LEU A 415 18.93 24.12 -2.68
CA LEU A 415 19.50 23.52 -3.90
C LEU A 415 20.89 22.86 -3.70
N SER A 416 21.73 23.37 -2.79
CA SER A 416 23.14 22.96 -2.66
C SER A 416 23.33 21.56 -2.06
N GLY A 417 22.39 21.07 -1.24
CA GLY A 417 22.43 19.72 -0.67
C GLY A 417 21.83 18.64 -1.57
N LYS A 418 21.01 19.03 -2.56
CA LYS A 418 20.19 18.10 -3.35
C LYS A 418 21.01 17.19 -4.27
N ALA A 419 21.99 17.74 -4.98
CA ALA A 419 22.84 16.97 -5.90
C ALA A 419 23.62 15.85 -5.17
N LYS A 420 24.12 16.15 -3.96
CA LYS A 420 24.82 15.17 -3.12
C LYS A 420 23.89 14.05 -2.63
N LEU A 421 22.64 14.36 -2.29
CA LEU A 421 21.64 13.36 -1.91
C LEU A 421 21.23 12.48 -3.09
N VAL A 422 21.10 13.05 -4.30
CA VAL A 422 20.84 12.27 -5.53
C VAL A 422 22.02 11.34 -5.82
N SER A 423 23.26 11.82 -5.74
CA SER A 423 24.46 10.99 -5.90
C SER A 423 24.54 9.87 -4.86
N MET A 424 24.19 10.17 -3.60
CA MET A 424 24.09 9.16 -2.53
C MET A 424 23.02 8.11 -2.84
N GLY A 425 21.88 8.52 -3.40
CA GLY A 425 20.83 7.61 -3.85
C GLY A 425 21.29 6.65 -4.94
N LYS A 426 21.97 7.17 -5.97
CA LYS A 426 22.56 6.33 -7.04
C LYS A 426 23.60 5.35 -6.49
N SER A 427 24.48 5.80 -5.61
CA SER A 427 25.48 4.94 -4.96
C SER A 427 24.85 3.91 -4.00
N LEU A 428 23.67 4.19 -3.44
CA LEU A 428 22.91 3.19 -2.66
C LEU A 428 22.23 2.19 -3.59
N GLN A 429 21.76 2.63 -4.76
CA GLN A 429 21.20 1.73 -5.77
C GLN A 429 22.24 0.69 -6.21
N GLU A 430 23.44 1.13 -6.58
CA GLU A 430 24.56 0.24 -6.95
C GLU A 430 24.92 -0.74 -5.82
N GLU A 431 24.98 -0.26 -4.57
CA GLU A 431 25.27 -1.09 -3.40
C GLU A 431 24.19 -2.15 -3.17
N MET A 432 22.93 -1.79 -3.38
CA MET A 432 21.79 -2.71 -3.23
C MET A 432 21.73 -3.73 -4.37
N GLU A 433 22.00 -3.31 -5.60
CA GLU A 433 22.08 -4.20 -6.76
C GLU A 433 23.21 -5.21 -6.61
N ALA A 434 24.38 -4.77 -6.13
CA ALA A 434 25.51 -5.66 -5.86
C ALA A 434 25.22 -6.64 -4.71
N LEU A 435 24.53 -6.18 -3.66
CA LEU A 435 24.13 -7.03 -2.53
C LEU A 435 23.13 -8.11 -2.96
N LEU A 436 22.09 -7.71 -3.69
CA LEU A 436 20.98 -8.61 -4.04
C LEU A 436 21.35 -9.52 -5.21
N GLY A 437 22.06 -9.03 -6.23
CA GLY A 437 22.39 -9.82 -7.40
C GLY A 437 21.15 -10.50 -8.04
N PRO A 438 21.33 -11.63 -8.76
CA PRO A 438 20.21 -12.33 -9.40
C PRO A 438 19.39 -13.22 -8.44
N ASP A 439 19.90 -13.53 -7.26
CA ASP A 439 19.42 -14.58 -6.37
C ASP A 439 19.28 -14.14 -4.89
N GLY A 440 19.37 -12.84 -4.61
CA GLY A 440 19.31 -12.29 -3.26
C GLY A 440 17.95 -11.72 -2.86
N VAL A 441 17.60 -11.92 -1.60
CA VAL A 441 16.40 -11.35 -0.96
C VAL A 441 16.77 -10.69 0.35
N LEU A 442 16.48 -9.40 0.48
CA LEU A 442 16.62 -8.66 1.73
C LEU A 442 15.32 -8.68 2.54
N LEU A 443 15.42 -9.17 3.77
CA LEU A 443 14.41 -9.10 4.83
C LEU A 443 14.55 -7.77 5.58
N TYR A 444 13.51 -6.94 5.54
CA TYR A 444 13.55 -5.60 6.15
C TYR A 444 12.20 -5.25 6.80
N PRO A 445 12.15 -4.49 7.92
CA PRO A 445 10.89 -4.05 8.52
C PRO A 445 10.07 -3.19 7.56
N SER A 446 8.77 -3.46 7.42
CA SER A 446 7.87 -2.66 6.57
C SER A 446 7.60 -1.26 7.13
N HIS A 447 7.64 -1.12 8.45
CA HIS A 447 7.45 0.13 9.17
C HIS A 447 8.08 -0.02 10.58
N PRO A 448 8.56 1.03 11.24
CA PRO A 448 9.19 0.90 12.56
C PRO A 448 8.20 0.62 13.70
N THR A 449 6.89 0.75 13.46
CA THR A 449 5.86 0.51 14.49
C THR A 449 4.67 -0.21 13.88
N ILE A 450 3.91 -0.96 14.67
CA ILE A 450 2.59 -1.47 14.26
C ILE A 450 1.62 -0.32 13.94
N ALA A 451 0.42 -0.62 13.43
CA ALA A 451 -0.57 0.40 13.08
C ALA A 451 -0.71 1.44 14.21
N PRO A 452 -0.34 2.70 14.00
CA PRO A 452 -0.47 3.71 15.04
C PRO A 452 -1.91 4.19 15.15
N LYS A 453 -2.23 4.88 16.26
CA LYS A 453 -3.51 5.57 16.40
C LYS A 453 -3.64 6.70 15.36
N HIS A 454 -4.88 7.03 14.99
CA HIS A 454 -5.17 8.15 14.10
C HIS A 454 -4.45 9.43 14.50
N HIS A 455 -4.02 10.21 13.50
CA HIS A 455 -3.28 11.47 13.66
C HIS A 455 -1.87 11.37 14.28
N SER A 456 -1.49 10.24 14.89
CA SER A 456 -0.11 10.00 15.35
C SER A 456 0.95 10.18 14.24
N PRO A 457 0.66 9.86 12.95
CA PRO A 457 1.54 10.20 11.83
C PRO A 457 2.04 11.65 11.77
N ILE A 458 1.25 12.62 12.25
CA ILE A 458 1.63 14.05 12.22
C ILE A 458 2.91 14.30 13.03
N CYS A 459 3.12 13.54 14.12
CA CYS A 459 4.30 13.67 14.97
C CYS A 459 5.52 12.90 14.45
N MET A 460 5.32 11.88 13.60
CA MET A 460 6.39 11.04 13.07
C MET A 460 6.25 10.84 11.55
N PRO A 461 6.18 11.95 10.77
CA PRO A 461 5.73 11.94 9.38
C PRO A 461 6.68 11.23 8.42
N PHE A 462 7.86 10.82 8.87
CA PHE A 462 8.92 10.26 8.04
C PHE A 462 9.12 8.75 8.24
N ASN A 463 8.31 8.08 9.07
CA ASN A 463 8.41 6.62 9.23
C ASN A 463 8.19 5.85 7.91
N PHE A 464 7.49 6.45 6.93
CA PHE A 464 7.36 5.89 5.57
C PHE A 464 8.70 5.75 4.83
N ALA A 465 9.79 6.31 5.34
CA ALA A 465 11.13 6.15 4.78
C ALA A 465 11.57 4.67 4.68
N TYR A 466 11.05 3.80 5.55
CA TYR A 466 11.29 2.35 5.51
C TYR A 466 10.80 1.70 4.21
N THR A 467 9.79 2.28 3.57
CA THR A 467 9.28 1.81 2.28
C THR A 467 9.74 2.67 1.11
N ALA A 468 9.83 3.97 1.31
CA ALA A 468 10.00 4.95 0.23
C ALA A 468 11.30 4.79 -0.54
N ILE A 469 12.38 4.40 0.14
CA ILE A 469 13.69 4.27 -0.49
C ILE A 469 13.64 3.29 -1.67
N PHE A 470 12.95 2.16 -1.52
CA PHE A 470 12.88 1.14 -2.57
C PHE A 470 12.14 1.59 -3.84
N ASN A 471 11.29 2.63 -3.77
CA ASN A 471 10.68 3.22 -4.97
C ASN A 471 11.72 3.93 -5.83
N VAL A 472 12.56 4.75 -5.21
CA VAL A 472 13.57 5.53 -5.94
C VAL A 472 14.78 4.70 -6.37
N LEU A 473 14.97 3.52 -5.75
CA LEU A 473 15.91 2.50 -6.22
C LEU A 473 15.31 1.59 -7.31
N GLY A 474 14.01 1.69 -7.63
CA GLY A 474 13.36 0.89 -8.67
C GLY A 474 13.15 -0.60 -8.34
N LEU A 475 13.31 -1.00 -7.08
CA LEU A 475 13.37 -2.41 -6.69
C LEU A 475 11.99 -3.01 -6.39
N PRO A 476 11.69 -4.26 -6.77
CA PRO A 476 10.46 -4.93 -6.41
C PRO A 476 10.43 -5.28 -4.92
N VAL A 477 9.25 -5.17 -4.32
CA VAL A 477 9.08 -5.42 -2.89
C VAL A 477 7.74 -6.08 -2.61
N THR A 478 7.77 -7.22 -1.91
CA THR A 478 6.56 -7.91 -1.40
C THR A 478 6.46 -7.74 0.10
N GLN A 479 5.34 -7.21 0.59
CA GLN A 479 5.01 -7.21 2.00
C GLN A 479 4.28 -8.51 2.36
N CYS A 480 4.70 -9.13 3.47
CA CYS A 480 4.13 -10.37 3.99
C CYS A 480 3.65 -10.20 5.44
N PRO A 481 2.39 -10.50 5.77
CA PRO A 481 1.92 -10.61 7.15
C PRO A 481 2.53 -11.82 7.86
N LEU A 482 2.79 -11.67 9.16
CA LEU A 482 3.40 -12.69 10.03
C LEU A 482 2.50 -13.01 11.25
N GLY A 483 1.18 -12.90 11.08
CA GLY A 483 0.21 -13.03 12.16
C GLY A 483 0.02 -11.74 12.97
N LEU A 484 -0.52 -11.89 14.18
CA LEU A 484 -0.86 -10.78 15.08
C LEU A 484 0.13 -10.67 16.24
N GLY A 485 0.44 -9.43 16.64
CA GLY A 485 1.22 -9.11 17.84
C GLY A 485 0.36 -9.12 19.11
N SER A 486 0.96 -8.72 20.23
CA SER A 486 0.32 -8.78 21.55
C SER A 486 -0.94 -7.91 21.68
N GLU A 487 -1.00 -6.80 20.94
CA GLU A 487 -2.17 -5.90 20.91
C GLU A 487 -3.27 -6.37 19.93
N GLY A 488 -3.11 -7.55 19.31
CA GLY A 488 -4.03 -8.07 18.29
C GLY A 488 -3.96 -7.34 16.94
N LEU A 489 -2.85 -6.62 16.70
CA LEU A 489 -2.58 -5.92 15.45
C LEU A 489 -1.61 -6.70 14.56
N PRO A 490 -1.72 -6.57 13.23
CA PRO A 490 -0.81 -7.25 12.32
C PRO A 490 0.67 -6.92 12.54
N LEU A 491 1.49 -7.98 12.47
CA LEU A 491 2.93 -7.92 12.26
C LEU A 491 3.24 -8.30 10.81
N GLY A 492 4.45 -7.98 10.35
CA GLY A 492 4.85 -8.30 9.00
C GLY A 492 6.28 -7.90 8.67
N ILE A 493 6.70 -8.30 7.48
CA ILE A 493 8.03 -8.04 6.95
C ILE A 493 7.94 -7.69 5.46
N GLN A 494 8.88 -6.89 4.95
CA GLN A 494 9.02 -6.69 3.50
C GLN A 494 10.24 -7.44 2.96
N LEU A 495 10.04 -8.04 1.79
CA LEU A 495 11.00 -8.82 1.03
C LEU A 495 11.41 -7.99 -0.17
N VAL A 496 12.70 -7.69 -0.33
CA VAL A 496 13.23 -6.86 -1.42
C VAL A 496 14.15 -7.72 -2.28
N ALA A 497 13.97 -7.71 -3.59
CA ALA A 497 14.88 -8.34 -4.55
C ALA A 497 15.43 -7.32 -5.54
N ALA A 498 16.44 -7.72 -6.32
CA ALA A 498 16.92 -6.91 -7.42
C ALA A 498 15.83 -6.71 -8.48
N ALA A 499 15.91 -5.62 -9.26
CA ALA A 499 15.00 -5.33 -10.35
C ALA A 499 14.79 -6.55 -11.26
N TYR A 500 13.54 -6.77 -11.67
CA TYR A 500 13.06 -7.88 -12.51
C TYR A 500 13.11 -9.28 -11.90
N ASN A 501 13.57 -9.42 -10.65
CA ASN A 501 13.57 -10.68 -9.91
C ASN A 501 12.37 -10.78 -8.94
N ASP A 502 11.23 -10.19 -9.29
CA ASP A 502 9.99 -10.16 -8.52
C ASP A 502 9.55 -11.55 -8.04
N HIS A 503 9.71 -12.57 -8.89
CA HIS A 503 9.44 -14.00 -8.62
C HIS A 503 10.07 -14.51 -7.31
N LEU A 504 11.26 -14.02 -6.92
CA LEU A 504 11.91 -14.41 -5.66
C LEU A 504 11.09 -13.97 -4.46
N THR A 505 10.68 -12.70 -4.42
CA THR A 505 9.91 -12.16 -3.28
C THR A 505 8.51 -12.78 -3.21
N LEU A 506 7.92 -13.11 -4.36
CA LEU A 506 6.62 -13.78 -4.44
C LEU A 506 6.71 -15.23 -3.93
N ALA A 507 7.74 -15.98 -4.34
CA ALA A 507 7.98 -17.34 -3.87
C ALA A 507 8.24 -17.39 -2.35
N VAL A 508 9.07 -16.48 -1.83
CA VAL A 508 9.31 -16.36 -0.39
C VAL A 508 8.04 -15.97 0.36
N ALA A 509 7.19 -15.10 -0.20
CA ALA A 509 5.90 -14.75 0.42
C ALA A 509 4.99 -15.96 0.60
N ARG A 510 4.87 -16.83 -0.42
CA ARG A 510 4.10 -18.08 -0.35
C ARG A 510 4.67 -19.05 0.67
N TYR A 511 5.99 -19.11 0.79
CA TYR A 511 6.65 -19.92 1.81
C TYR A 511 6.36 -19.40 3.23
N LEU A 512 6.50 -18.10 3.46
CA LEU A 512 6.21 -17.49 4.76
C LEU A 512 4.73 -17.58 5.15
N GLU A 513 3.81 -17.51 4.18
CA GLU A 513 2.38 -17.72 4.45
C GLU A 513 2.12 -19.10 5.06
N LYS A 514 2.73 -20.17 4.50
CA LYS A 514 2.59 -21.54 5.03
C LYS A 514 3.17 -21.68 6.44
N ALA A 515 4.29 -21.01 6.71
CA ALA A 515 4.99 -21.10 7.98
C ALA A 515 4.35 -20.27 9.11
N PHE A 516 3.82 -19.08 8.78
CA PHE A 516 3.35 -18.10 9.76
C PHE A 516 1.84 -17.83 9.71
N GLY A 517 1.11 -18.45 8.78
CA GLY A 517 -0.35 -18.40 8.67
C GLY A 517 -0.92 -17.18 7.92
N GLY A 518 -0.08 -16.23 7.50
CA GLY A 518 -0.48 -15.11 6.65
C GLY A 518 -1.56 -14.19 7.26
N TRP A 519 -2.60 -13.90 6.48
CA TRP A 519 -3.73 -13.07 6.90
C TRP A 519 -4.59 -13.72 7.98
N VAL A 520 -4.96 -12.94 9.00
CA VAL A 520 -5.81 -13.39 10.12
C VAL A 520 -7.10 -12.58 10.13
N LEU A 521 -8.24 -13.24 9.99
CA LEU A 521 -9.55 -12.59 10.02
C LEU A 521 -9.76 -11.76 11.33
N PRO A 522 -10.07 -10.46 11.24
CA PRO A 522 -10.41 -9.62 12.40
C PRO A 522 -11.59 -10.19 13.20
N GLY A 523 -11.55 -10.04 14.53
CA GLY A 523 -12.61 -10.51 15.43
C GLY A 523 -12.60 -12.02 15.72
N LYS A 524 -11.64 -12.78 15.18
CA LYS A 524 -11.44 -14.21 15.47
C LYS A 524 -10.67 -14.47 16.78
N VAL A 525 -9.98 -13.46 17.31
CA VAL A 525 -9.08 -13.54 18.48
C VAL A 525 -9.47 -12.52 19.53
#